data_AF-A0A3B6VAG6-F1
#
_entry.id   AF-A0A3B6VAG6-F1
#
_cell.length_a   1.000
_cell.length_b   1.000
_cell.length_c   1.000
_cell.angle_alpha   90.00
_cell.angle_beta   90.00
_cell.angle_gamma   90.00
#
_symmetry.space_group_name_H-M   'P 1'
#
loop_
_entity.id
_entity.type
_entity.pdbx_description
1 polymer ?
#
loop_
_entity_poly.entity_id
_entity_poly.type
_entity_poly.pdbx_seq_one_letter_code
_entity_poly.pdbx_strand_id
1 'polypeptide(L)'
;MKTKIFLLFTFLILAVSCSKNNPLDSSGITIANYEGTYTGKGKYMPGSSEENFTLVVSKDSTVVLKVASTSKSFTFNNFTMTDDKSYNSTKTEDGSTLIFSLIFDGNGNVNFSLIIQDNNTGTSEIYSSDKLTKTAS
;
A
#
# COMPACT_ATOMS: atom_id res chain seq x y z
N MET A 1 -41.12 36.46 19.48
CA MET A 1 -40.83 35.44 20.51
C MET A 1 -39.32 35.23 20.52
N LYS A 2 -38.66 35.52 21.64
CA LYS A 2 -37.21 35.46 21.80
C LYS A 2 -36.82 34.04 22.19
N THR A 3 -35.85 33.44 21.51
CA THR A 3 -35.07 32.35 22.08
C THR A 3 -33.60 32.66 21.90
N LYS A 4 -33.02 33.25 22.96
CA LYS A 4 -31.59 33.22 23.19
C LYS A 4 -31.33 31.96 24.00
N ILE A 5 -30.57 31.01 23.48
CA ILE A 5 -29.85 30.06 24.32
C ILE A 5 -28.38 30.18 23.91
N PHE A 6 -27.60 30.65 24.88
CA PHE A 6 -26.16 30.85 24.83
C PHE A 6 -25.60 29.60 25.52
N LEU A 7 -24.98 28.69 24.80
CA LEU A 7 -24.32 27.53 25.40
C LEU A 7 -22.81 27.77 25.34
N LEU A 8 -22.31 28.22 26.47
CA LEU A 8 -20.92 28.55 26.75
C LEU A 8 -20.28 27.37 27.51
N PHE A 9 -19.01 27.11 27.21
CA PHE A 9 -18.05 26.22 27.90
C PHE A 9 -18.26 24.72 27.80
N THR A 10 -17.33 24.04 27.12
CA THR A 10 -16.19 23.43 27.84
C THR A 10 -15.01 23.32 26.87
N PHE A 11 -13.95 24.09 27.13
CA PHE A 11 -12.62 23.81 26.61
C PHE A 11 -12.17 22.46 27.18
N LEU A 12 -12.07 21.44 26.33
CA LEU A 12 -11.30 20.24 26.65
C LEU A 12 -10.11 20.19 25.70
N ILE A 13 -9.10 20.98 26.05
CA ILE A 13 -7.75 20.89 25.49
C ILE A 13 -7.13 19.64 26.14
N LEU A 14 -7.42 18.46 25.61
CA LEU A 14 -6.72 17.25 26.00
C LEU A 14 -5.42 17.15 25.20
N ALA A 15 -4.36 17.49 25.93
CA ALA A 15 -3.00 17.02 25.78
C ALA A 15 -2.36 17.22 24.40
N VAL A 16 -1.45 18.18 24.40
CA VAL A 16 -0.16 18.10 23.71
C VAL A 16 0.49 16.76 24.05
N SER A 17 0.18 15.71 23.30
CA SER A 17 1.21 14.73 22.97
C SER A 17 2.04 15.39 21.88
N CYS A 18 3.08 16.10 22.32
CA CYS A 18 4.36 15.96 21.65
C CYS A 18 4.69 14.45 21.71
N SER A 19 4.07 13.66 20.84
CA SER A 19 4.77 12.51 20.30
C SER A 19 5.97 13.15 19.64
N LYS A 20 7.12 13.06 20.31
CA LYS A 20 8.40 13.26 19.64
C LYS A 20 8.25 12.64 18.27
N ASN A 21 8.49 13.43 17.23
CA ASN A 21 8.95 12.91 15.96
C ASN A 21 10.28 12.21 16.26
N ASN A 22 10.23 11.04 16.89
CA ASN A 22 11.26 10.05 16.72
C ASN A 22 10.99 9.56 15.31
N PRO A 23 11.82 9.91 14.31
CA PRO A 23 11.91 9.01 13.17
C PRO A 23 12.12 7.63 13.78
N LEU A 24 11.27 6.67 13.42
CA LEU A 24 11.51 5.26 13.71
C LEU A 24 12.97 5.01 13.34
N ASP A 25 13.78 4.64 14.32
CA ASP A 25 15.13 4.15 14.05
C ASP A 25 14.94 2.80 13.35
N SER A 26 14.74 2.84 12.04
CA SER A 26 14.43 1.68 11.20
C SER A 26 15.69 0.92 10.82
N SER A 27 16.77 1.06 11.59
CA SER A 27 18.07 0.47 11.29
C SER A 27 17.94 -1.06 11.19
N GLY A 28 17.73 -1.57 9.98
CA GLY A 28 17.66 -2.99 9.65
C GLY A 28 16.32 -3.54 9.17
N ILE A 29 15.22 -2.78 9.24
CA ILE A 29 13.94 -3.21 8.66
C ILE A 29 13.83 -2.65 7.24
N THR A 30 13.72 -3.54 6.28
CA THR A 30 13.58 -3.25 4.85
C THR A 30 12.53 -4.18 4.26
N ILE A 31 12.00 -3.82 3.09
CA ILE A 31 11.08 -4.71 2.38
C ILE A 31 11.71 -6.07 2.05
N ALA A 32 13.04 -6.16 1.91
CA ALA A 32 13.74 -7.42 1.70
C ALA A 32 13.60 -8.42 2.86
N ASN A 33 13.27 -7.97 4.08
CA ASN A 33 12.93 -8.87 5.19
C ASN A 33 11.69 -9.72 4.90
N TYR A 34 10.86 -9.28 3.95
CA TYR A 34 9.68 -9.99 3.46
C TYR A 34 9.93 -10.74 2.14
N GLU A 35 11.19 -11.07 1.82
CA GLU A 35 11.53 -11.87 0.64
C GLU A 35 10.64 -13.11 0.51
N GLY A 36 10.12 -13.34 -0.69
CA GLY A 36 9.42 -14.55 -1.06
C GLY A 36 8.37 -14.33 -2.14
N THR A 37 7.67 -15.42 -2.45
CA THR A 37 6.55 -15.41 -3.39
C THR A 37 5.25 -15.45 -2.61
N TYR A 38 4.33 -14.56 -2.96
CA TYR A 38 3.01 -14.45 -2.38
C TYR A 38 1.97 -14.63 -3.48
N THR A 39 0.97 -15.47 -3.25
CA THR A 39 -0.10 -15.74 -4.21
C THR A 39 -1.46 -15.60 -3.55
N GLY A 40 -2.46 -15.27 -4.36
CA GLY A 40 -3.81 -15.08 -3.86
C GLY A 40 -4.70 -14.42 -4.88
N LYS A 41 -5.93 -14.13 -4.46
CA LYS A 41 -6.92 -13.48 -5.30
C LYS A 41 -6.97 -11.98 -5.01
N GLY A 42 -7.28 -11.21 -6.03
CA GLY A 42 -7.50 -9.77 -5.94
C GLY A 42 -8.48 -9.33 -7.02
N LYS A 43 -8.58 -8.02 -7.24
CA LYS A 43 -9.50 -7.41 -8.19
C LYS A 43 -8.80 -6.39 -9.06
N TYR A 44 -9.31 -6.22 -10.27
CA TYR A 44 -9.00 -5.13 -11.19
C TYR A 44 -10.18 -4.15 -11.18
N MET A 45 -10.05 -3.03 -10.47
CA MET A 45 -11.10 -2.09 -10.09
C MET A 45 -12.05 -2.60 -9.00
N PRO A 46 -12.60 -1.70 -8.16
CA PRO A 46 -13.64 -2.06 -7.21
C PRO A 46 -14.86 -2.68 -7.91
N GLY A 47 -15.27 -3.88 -7.48
CA GLY A 47 -16.44 -4.56 -8.00
C GLY A 47 -16.20 -5.51 -9.18
N SER A 48 -14.96 -5.65 -9.66
CA SER A 48 -14.64 -6.66 -10.67
C SER A 48 -14.68 -8.08 -10.12
N SER A 49 -14.73 -9.04 -11.03
CA SER A 49 -14.43 -10.44 -10.72
C SER A 49 -13.03 -10.58 -10.13
N GLU A 50 -12.87 -11.57 -9.26
CA GLU A 50 -11.57 -11.90 -8.70
C GLU A 50 -10.66 -12.55 -9.73
N GLU A 51 -9.38 -12.24 -9.66
CA GLU A 51 -8.33 -12.90 -10.46
C GLU A 51 -7.11 -13.22 -9.59
N ASN A 52 -6.22 -14.07 -10.13
CA ASN A 52 -5.01 -14.48 -9.41
C ASN A 52 -3.89 -13.47 -9.60
N PHE A 53 -3.24 -13.13 -8.49
CA PHE A 53 -2.03 -12.31 -8.46
C PHE A 53 -0.87 -13.12 -7.90
N THR A 54 0.33 -12.78 -8.37
CA THR A 54 1.58 -13.23 -7.75
C THR A 54 2.44 -12.01 -7.47
N LEU A 55 2.85 -11.86 -6.21
CA LEU A 55 3.81 -10.85 -5.78
C LEU A 55 5.11 -11.55 -5.42
N VAL A 56 6.22 -11.10 -5.98
CA VAL A 56 7.55 -11.60 -5.65
C VAL A 56 8.33 -10.47 -5.02
N VAL A 57 8.80 -10.67 -3.80
CA VAL A 57 9.71 -9.77 -3.09
C VAL A 57 11.10 -10.41 -3.12
N SER A 58 12.08 -9.69 -3.65
CA SER A 58 13.46 -10.17 -3.81
C SER A 58 14.39 -9.60 -2.74
N LYS A 59 15.53 -10.27 -2.49
CA LYS A 59 16.54 -9.85 -1.50
C LYS A 59 17.13 -8.46 -1.75
N ASP A 60 17.12 -8.02 -3.00
CA ASP A 60 17.60 -6.71 -3.43
C ASP A 60 16.54 -5.60 -3.25
N SER A 61 15.43 -5.89 -2.56
CA SER A 61 14.28 -5.00 -2.39
C SER A 61 13.51 -4.67 -3.68
N THR A 62 13.71 -5.46 -4.75
CA THR A 62 12.84 -5.41 -5.93
C THR A 62 11.54 -6.15 -5.63
N VAL A 63 10.41 -5.60 -6.09
CA VAL A 63 9.10 -6.25 -6.01
C VAL A 63 8.48 -6.35 -7.40
N VAL A 64 8.01 -7.56 -7.74
CA VAL A 64 7.34 -7.82 -9.02
C VAL A 64 5.90 -8.28 -8.76
N LEU A 65 4.93 -7.52 -9.26
CA LEU A 65 3.52 -7.90 -9.28
C LEU A 65 3.17 -8.48 -10.65
N LYS A 66 2.62 -9.70 -10.68
CA LYS A 66 2.15 -10.38 -11.89
C LYS A 66 0.64 -10.57 -11.82
N VAL A 67 -0.03 -10.26 -12.92
CA VAL A 67 -1.48 -10.34 -13.09
C VAL A 67 -1.81 -11.50 -14.03
N ALA A 68 -2.45 -12.55 -13.52
CA ALA A 68 -2.61 -13.80 -14.26
C ALA A 68 -3.45 -13.66 -15.54
N SER A 69 -4.51 -12.85 -15.52
CA SER A 69 -5.45 -12.73 -16.65
C SER A 69 -4.86 -11.99 -17.86
N THR A 70 -3.95 -11.04 -17.61
CA THR A 70 -3.41 -10.14 -18.64
C THR A 70 -1.95 -10.42 -18.99
N SER A 71 -1.29 -11.33 -18.25
CA SER A 71 0.17 -11.52 -18.30
C SER A 71 0.98 -10.23 -18.05
N LYS A 72 0.34 -9.16 -17.53
CA LYS A 72 1.03 -7.93 -17.13
C LYS A 72 1.95 -8.22 -15.95
N SER A 73 3.12 -7.58 -15.97
CA SER A 73 4.10 -7.64 -14.88
C SER A 73 4.57 -6.22 -14.57
N PHE A 74 4.51 -5.85 -13.30
CA PHE A 74 4.94 -4.53 -12.83
C PHE A 74 6.09 -4.69 -11.85
N THR A 75 7.21 -4.05 -12.16
CA THR A 75 8.41 -4.06 -11.32
C THR A 75 8.54 -2.73 -10.58
N PHE A 76 8.77 -2.82 -9.28
CA PHE A 76 8.96 -1.69 -8.36
C PHE A 76 10.26 -1.87 -7.56
N ASN A 77 10.90 -0.75 -7.25
CA ASN A 77 12.11 -0.64 -6.45
C ASN A 77 12.05 0.68 -5.67
N ASN A 78 13.09 1.01 -4.90
CA ASN A 78 13.18 2.28 -4.16
C ASN A 78 11.97 2.53 -3.23
N PHE A 79 11.53 1.50 -2.52
CA PHE A 79 10.40 1.61 -1.59
C PHE A 79 10.71 2.57 -0.44
N THR A 80 9.75 3.45 -0.14
CA THR A 80 9.72 4.24 1.09
C THR A 80 8.93 3.48 2.14
N MET A 81 9.53 3.28 3.31
CA MET A 81 8.86 2.70 4.47
C MET A 81 8.04 3.78 5.20
N THR A 82 6.75 3.53 5.43
CA THR A 82 5.86 4.45 6.19
C THR A 82 5.63 4.01 7.62
N ASP A 83 5.72 2.70 7.89
CA ASP A 83 5.78 2.06 9.20
C ASP A 83 6.54 0.72 9.07
N ASP A 84 6.68 -0.05 10.14
CA ASP A 84 7.45 -1.31 10.14
C ASP A 84 6.97 -2.37 9.13
N LYS A 85 5.74 -2.25 8.63
CA LYS A 85 5.05 -3.23 7.79
C LYS A 85 4.54 -2.66 6.48
N SER A 86 4.55 -1.34 6.33
CA SER A 86 3.94 -0.62 5.20
C SER A 86 5.01 0.04 4.34
N TYR A 87 4.92 -0.22 3.04
CA TYR A 87 5.88 0.23 2.05
C TYR A 87 5.14 0.81 0.86
N ASN A 88 5.66 1.89 0.29
CA ASN A 88 5.17 2.44 -0.97
C ASN A 88 6.29 2.69 -1.97
N SER A 89 5.97 2.62 -3.25
CA SER A 89 6.84 2.99 -4.36
C SER A 89 6.01 3.75 -5.37
N THR A 90 6.56 4.84 -5.91
CA THR A 90 5.93 5.59 -7.01
C THR A 90 6.91 5.69 -8.17
N LYS A 91 6.43 5.45 -9.39
CA LYS A 91 7.21 5.66 -10.62
C LYS A 91 6.33 6.19 -11.74
N THR A 92 6.95 6.74 -12.78
CA THR A 92 6.27 7.11 -14.01
C THR A 92 6.77 6.20 -15.14
N GLU A 93 5.85 5.60 -15.89
CA GLU A 93 6.15 4.69 -17.00
C GLU A 93 5.04 4.85 -18.05
N ASP A 94 5.42 4.91 -19.33
CA ASP A 94 4.50 5.00 -20.47
C ASP A 94 3.42 6.10 -20.35
N GLY A 95 3.82 7.27 -19.82
CA GLY A 95 2.90 8.40 -19.64
C GLY A 95 1.89 8.22 -18.51
N SER A 96 2.06 7.21 -17.66
CA SER A 96 1.24 6.95 -16.48
C SER A 96 2.05 7.05 -15.19
N THR A 97 1.41 7.50 -14.11
CA THR A 97 1.96 7.45 -12.75
C THR A 97 1.47 6.18 -12.07
N LEU A 98 2.40 5.34 -11.61
CA LEU A 98 2.13 4.10 -10.91
C LEU A 98 2.44 4.31 -9.42
N ILE A 99 1.43 4.13 -8.58
CA ILE A 99 1.54 4.24 -7.12
C ILE A 99 1.27 2.84 -6.56
N PHE A 100 2.29 2.26 -5.91
CA PHE A 100 2.22 0.91 -5.38
C PHE A 100 2.41 0.91 -3.88
N SER A 101 1.47 0.29 -3.16
CA SER A 101 1.45 0.19 -1.71
C SER A 101 1.37 -1.27 -1.28
N LEU A 102 2.11 -1.60 -0.22
CA LEU A 102 2.19 -2.94 0.37
C LEU A 102 2.06 -2.83 1.88
N ILE A 103 1.32 -3.76 2.49
CA ILE A 103 1.20 -3.89 3.94
C ILE A 103 1.37 -5.36 4.30
N PHE A 104 2.45 -5.70 5.01
CA PHE A 104 2.71 -7.05 5.47
C PHE A 104 2.11 -7.27 6.86
N ASP A 105 1.33 -8.33 7.07
CA ASP A 105 0.70 -8.55 8.38
C ASP A 105 1.67 -9.11 9.45
N GLY A 106 2.80 -9.66 9.01
CA GLY A 106 3.81 -10.34 9.84
C GLY A 106 3.56 -11.85 10.01
N ASN A 107 2.43 -12.36 9.51
CA ASN A 107 2.03 -13.76 9.55
C ASN A 107 2.13 -14.43 8.18
N GLY A 108 3.05 -13.93 7.34
CA GLY A 108 3.27 -14.43 5.99
C GLY A 108 2.21 -13.98 4.98
N ASN A 109 1.41 -12.95 5.27
CA ASN A 109 0.49 -12.38 4.30
C ASN A 109 0.85 -10.93 3.95
N VAL A 110 0.38 -10.49 2.79
CA VAL A 110 0.55 -9.14 2.29
C VAL A 110 -0.74 -8.65 1.63
N ASN A 111 -1.14 -7.43 1.97
CA ASN A 111 -2.12 -6.65 1.21
C ASN A 111 -1.37 -5.77 0.22
N PHE A 112 -1.93 -5.57 -0.98
CA PHE A 112 -1.38 -4.61 -1.92
C PHE A 112 -2.46 -3.76 -2.60
N SER A 113 -2.05 -2.58 -3.03
CA SER A 113 -2.79 -1.72 -3.96
C SER A 113 -1.83 -1.11 -4.98
N LEU A 114 -2.14 -1.27 -6.26
CA LEU A 114 -1.48 -0.61 -7.38
C LEU A 114 -2.50 0.29 -8.06
N ILE A 115 -2.20 1.58 -8.13
CA ILE A 115 -2.96 2.56 -8.90
C ILE A 115 -2.11 2.97 -10.10
N ILE A 116 -2.67 2.88 -11.30
CA ILE A 116 -2.06 3.38 -12.54
C ILE A 116 -2.91 4.54 -13.01
N GLN A 117 -2.37 5.75 -12.94
CA GLN A 117 -3.05 6.97 -13.36
C GLN A 117 -2.47 7.44 -14.69
N ASP A 118 -3.29 7.45 -15.74
CA ASP A 118 -2.89 8.02 -17.03
C ASP A 118 -2.77 9.54 -16.90
N ASN A 119 -1.60 10.09 -17.21
CA ASN A 119 -1.30 11.50 -16.96
C ASN A 119 -1.98 12.44 -17.96
N ASN A 120 -2.52 11.93 -19.09
CA ASN A 120 -3.13 12.75 -20.13
C ASN A 120 -4.65 12.85 -19.96
N THR A 121 -5.28 11.74 -19.62
CA THR A 121 -6.73 11.56 -19.51
C THR A 121 -7.22 11.67 -18.07
N GLY A 122 -6.34 11.45 -17.08
CA GLY A 122 -6.67 11.43 -15.67
C GLY A 122 -7.42 10.18 -15.22
N THR A 123 -7.62 9.19 -16.11
CA THR A 123 -8.27 7.91 -15.76
C THR A 123 -7.34 7.04 -14.94
N SER A 124 -7.92 6.23 -14.04
CA SER A 124 -7.15 5.33 -13.18
C SER A 124 -7.57 3.88 -13.35
N GLU A 125 -6.57 3.00 -13.45
CA GLU A 125 -6.71 1.56 -13.24
C GLU A 125 -6.26 1.21 -11.82
N ILE A 126 -6.92 0.26 -11.17
CA ILE A 126 -6.58 -0.17 -9.81
C ILE A 126 -6.48 -1.68 -9.78
N TYR A 127 -5.37 -2.21 -9.28
CA TYR A 127 -5.22 -3.62 -8.93
C TYR A 127 -5.04 -3.72 -7.41
N SER A 128 -5.79 -4.59 -6.75
CA SER A 128 -5.67 -4.74 -5.30
C SER A 128 -5.95 -6.15 -4.83
N SER A 129 -5.32 -6.54 -3.73
CA SER A 129 -5.68 -7.74 -2.99
C SER A 129 -5.66 -7.45 -1.50
N ASP A 130 -6.73 -7.89 -0.82
CA ASP A 130 -6.80 -7.82 0.64
C ASP A 130 -5.81 -8.77 1.31
N LYS A 131 -5.43 -9.85 0.60
CA LYS A 131 -4.56 -10.90 1.13
C LYS A 131 -3.95 -11.75 0.00
N LEU A 132 -2.63 -11.65 -0.14
CA LEU A 132 -1.79 -12.68 -0.74
C LEU A 132 -1.05 -13.43 0.37
N THR A 133 -0.92 -14.75 0.22
CA THR A 133 -0.26 -15.62 1.21
C THR A 133 1.09 -16.06 0.67
N LYS A 134 2.13 -16.02 1.51
CA LYS A 134 3.47 -16.52 1.18
C LYS A 134 3.38 -18.01 0.88
N THR A 135 3.87 -18.43 -0.28
CA THR A 135 3.97 -19.84 -0.62
C THR A 135 5.14 -20.47 0.14
N ALA A 136 4.94 -21.64 0.72
CA ALA A 136 6.03 -22.42 1.30
C ALA A 136 7.12 -22.65 0.24
N SER A 137 8.38 -22.40 0.61
CA SER A 137 9.56 -22.67 -0.22
C SER A 137 9.87 -24.16 -0.24
#